data_AF-B6VM05-F1
#
_entry.id   AF-B6VM05-F1
#
_cell.length_a   1.000
_cell.length_b   1.000
_cell.length_c   1.000
_cell.angle_alpha   90.00
_cell.angle_beta   90.00
_cell.angle_gamma   90.00
#
_symmetry.space_group_name_H-M   'P 1'
#
loop_
_entity.id
_entity.type
_entity.pdbx_description
1 polymer ?
#
loop_
_entity_poly.entity_id
_entity_poly.type
_entity_poly.pdbx_seq_one_letter_code
_entity_poly.pdbx_strand_id
1 'polypeptide(L)'
;MQNKIKITLKIFLYQVIIYLNSVLILDTFHEVRGYNITPQGYLSIFLCWISFLPLILLNNKKNPVMVFLWLIYITYIIPVSIIFPLINSASLNSTIFILTINILFFLSILFFRIIDRITMPKLKIPWDLYKIIIIGCGIIVLLFVISNPGFSLIPPNIFRVYAVREHFKENTPLLTMYIITNGGYVISPLLLLASLYVRGSIKYILITISIAISYLIYSSSGLKSIAFMNLAVIILFFYIKGTRSISNSVINIILYLFLTAGILYFIFDFYDPLIHWLRRVFFTPTLNTYYFYDYIYNNNSEFTKEAPQIISQIYYGTSGSANTGFIGDGIARYGTFGLLINFFIFNILIFAMNLSSKKVPFEFSTTLYLPFVYTISNSAITALLLTYGLLALSILLFLFPTKTNKIPL
;
A
#
# COMPACT_ATOMS: atom_id res chain seq x y z
N MET A 1 -16.37 25.63 -6.96
CA MET A 1 -15.02 26.24 -6.89
C MET A 1 -14.43 26.18 -5.49
N GLN A 2 -15.14 26.64 -4.45
CA GLN A 2 -14.66 26.68 -3.06
C GLN A 2 -14.06 25.37 -2.51
N ASN A 3 -14.65 24.21 -2.83
CA ASN A 3 -14.12 22.92 -2.35
C ASN A 3 -12.75 22.56 -2.98
N LYS A 4 -12.49 22.97 -4.23
CA LYS A 4 -11.18 22.72 -4.88
C LYS A 4 -10.09 23.57 -4.21
N ILE A 5 -10.35 24.84 -3.95
CA ILE A 5 -9.42 25.74 -3.25
C ILE A 5 -9.07 25.18 -1.87
N LYS A 6 -10.07 24.72 -1.09
CA LYS A 6 -9.84 24.09 0.21
C LYS A 6 -8.94 22.85 0.12
N ILE A 7 -9.16 21.99 -0.88
CA ILE A 7 -8.33 20.80 -1.08
C ILE A 7 -6.91 21.19 -1.48
N THR A 8 -6.73 22.13 -2.41
CA THR A 8 -5.40 22.63 -2.81
C THR A 8 -4.64 23.20 -1.62
N LEU A 9 -5.29 24.02 -0.78
CA LEU A 9 -4.68 24.57 0.44
C LEU A 9 -4.27 23.47 1.43
N LYS A 10 -5.09 22.43 1.61
CA LYS A 10 -4.73 21.30 2.47
C LYS A 10 -3.56 20.48 1.93
N ILE A 11 -3.50 20.28 0.61
CA ILE A 11 -2.37 19.59 -0.02
C ILE A 11 -1.09 20.42 0.12
N PHE A 12 -1.17 21.73 -0.07
CA PHE A 12 -0.05 22.63 0.19
C PHE A 12 0.43 22.53 1.65
N LEU A 13 -0.49 22.61 2.62
CA LEU A 13 -0.16 22.44 4.04
C LEU A 13 0.49 21.07 4.31
N TYR A 14 -0.03 20.01 3.69
CA TYR A 14 0.53 18.67 3.80
C TYR A 14 1.96 18.59 3.23
N GLN A 15 2.24 19.21 2.09
CA GLN A 15 3.59 19.26 1.52
C GLN A 15 4.57 19.95 2.47
N VAL A 16 4.16 21.08 3.08
CA VAL A 16 4.96 21.78 4.09
C VAL A 16 5.23 20.87 5.29
N ILE A 17 4.22 20.16 5.78
CA ILE A 17 4.38 19.21 6.89
C ILE A 17 5.35 18.09 6.54
N ILE A 18 5.24 17.50 5.34
CA ILE A 18 6.16 16.44 4.88
C ILE A 18 7.59 16.96 4.81
N TYR A 19 7.80 18.16 4.27
CA TYR A 19 9.12 18.79 4.22
C TYR A 19 9.71 19.03 5.62
N LEU A 20 8.93 19.59 6.55
CA LEU A 20 9.42 19.83 7.91
C LEU A 20 9.73 18.52 8.64
N ASN A 21 8.84 17.52 8.51
CA ASN A 21 9.07 16.19 9.08
C ASN A 21 10.24 15.47 8.41
N SER A 22 10.56 15.77 7.15
CA SER A 22 11.71 15.16 6.46
C SER A 22 13.01 15.61 7.07
N VAL A 23 13.14 16.90 7.33
CA VAL A 23 14.32 17.46 8.00
C VAL A 23 14.43 16.89 9.41
N LEU A 24 13.33 16.87 10.17
CA LEU A 24 13.32 16.32 11.52
C LEU A 24 13.71 14.83 11.54
N ILE A 25 13.14 14.01 10.67
CA ILE A 25 13.45 12.57 10.62
C ILE A 25 14.90 12.32 10.19
N LEU A 26 15.44 13.09 9.24
CA LEU A 26 16.84 12.95 8.86
C LEU A 26 17.77 13.29 10.02
N ASP A 27 17.45 14.33 10.79
CA ASP A 27 18.21 14.73 11.97
C ASP A 27 18.10 13.68 13.10
N THR A 28 16.88 13.25 13.46
CA THR A 28 16.69 12.31 14.58
C THR A 28 17.17 10.90 14.28
N PHE A 29 17.26 10.51 13.00
CA PHE A 29 17.84 9.21 12.60
C PHE A 29 19.23 9.37 12.00
N HIS A 30 19.91 10.50 12.18
CA HIS A 30 21.22 10.75 11.58
C HIS A 30 22.29 9.73 12.02
N GLU A 31 22.14 9.08 13.18
CA GLU A 31 23.06 8.02 13.60
C GLU A 31 22.78 6.67 12.90
N VAL A 32 21.57 6.49 12.37
CA VAL A 32 21.17 5.28 11.68
C VAL A 32 21.68 5.35 10.24
N ARG A 33 22.66 4.50 9.93
CA ARG A 33 23.22 4.38 8.58
C ARG A 33 22.11 4.31 7.51
N GLY A 34 22.27 5.11 6.48
CA GLY A 34 21.28 5.32 5.43
C GLY A 34 20.32 6.46 5.71
N TYR A 35 20.41 7.17 6.83
CA TYR A 35 19.66 8.41 7.09
C TYR A 35 20.57 9.64 7.24
N ASN A 36 21.90 9.44 7.21
CA ASN A 36 22.95 10.45 7.31
C ASN A 36 23.04 11.29 6.02
N ILE A 37 21.94 11.95 5.66
CA ILE A 37 21.85 12.78 4.47
C ILE A 37 21.67 14.22 4.91
N THR A 38 22.59 15.09 4.48
CA THR A 38 22.44 16.53 4.63
C THR A 38 21.44 17.06 3.61
N PRO A 39 20.36 17.74 4.01
CA PRO A 39 19.44 18.40 3.07
C PRO A 39 20.18 19.41 2.19
N GLN A 40 20.02 19.33 0.87
CA GLN A 40 20.71 20.21 -0.09
C GLN A 40 19.73 21.19 -0.75
N GLY A 41 19.79 22.46 -0.32
CA GLY A 41 19.27 23.63 -1.06
C GLY A 41 17.77 23.92 -0.97
N TYR A 42 17.45 25.22 -1.06
CA TYR A 42 16.06 25.75 -1.07
C TYR A 42 15.32 25.52 -2.40
N LEU A 43 16.04 25.15 -3.47
CA LEU A 43 15.47 24.91 -4.80
C LEU A 43 14.50 23.71 -4.80
N SER A 44 14.67 22.79 -3.85
CA SER A 44 13.76 21.68 -3.56
C SER A 44 12.32 22.14 -3.28
N ILE A 45 12.13 23.33 -2.70
CA ILE A 45 10.80 23.90 -2.40
C ILE A 45 10.03 24.22 -3.69
N PHE A 46 10.72 24.65 -4.75
CA PHE A 46 10.06 24.91 -6.04
C PHE A 46 9.57 23.62 -6.71
N LEU A 47 10.27 22.50 -6.50
CA LEU A 47 9.89 21.20 -7.07
C LEU A 47 8.64 20.61 -6.41
N CYS A 48 8.29 21.05 -5.20
CA CYS A 48 7.00 20.74 -4.57
C CYS A 48 5.82 21.10 -5.49
N TRP A 49 5.95 22.16 -6.31
CA TRP A 49 4.89 22.59 -7.22
C TRP A 49 4.56 21.55 -8.30
N ILE A 50 5.55 20.76 -8.75
CA ILE A 50 5.34 19.70 -9.75
C ILE A 50 4.33 18.68 -9.25
N SER A 51 4.32 18.41 -7.94
CA SER A 51 3.39 17.44 -7.35
C SER A 51 1.92 17.90 -7.38
N PHE A 52 1.61 19.16 -7.72
CA PHE A 52 0.22 19.58 -7.95
C PHE A 52 -0.34 19.12 -9.30
N LEU A 53 0.49 18.67 -10.25
CA LEU A 53 0.04 18.27 -11.58
C LEU A 53 -1.05 17.17 -11.51
N PRO A 54 -0.86 16.04 -10.81
CA PRO A 54 -1.90 15.03 -10.62
C PRO A 54 -3.22 15.56 -10.00
N LEU A 55 -3.14 16.57 -9.13
CA LEU A 55 -4.30 17.13 -8.42
C LEU A 55 -5.36 17.70 -9.38
N ILE A 56 -4.95 18.16 -10.57
CA ILE A 56 -5.83 18.72 -11.59
C ILE A 56 -6.90 17.71 -12.03
N LEU A 57 -6.53 16.42 -12.14
CA LEU A 57 -7.41 15.35 -12.61
C LEU A 57 -8.08 14.56 -11.48
N LEU A 58 -7.49 14.54 -10.28
CA LEU A 58 -8.08 13.89 -9.12
C LEU A 58 -9.43 14.53 -8.76
N ASN A 59 -10.42 13.69 -8.49
CA ASN A 59 -11.76 14.14 -8.13
C ASN A 59 -12.29 13.43 -6.89
N ASN A 60 -13.43 13.92 -6.38
CA ASN A 60 -14.02 13.41 -5.14
C ASN A 60 -15.08 12.33 -5.37
N LYS A 61 -15.03 11.62 -6.51
CA LYS A 61 -16.01 10.58 -6.83
C LYS A 61 -15.87 9.42 -5.84
N LYS A 62 -17.01 8.90 -5.35
CA LYS A 62 -17.07 7.66 -4.56
C LYS A 62 -16.81 6.44 -5.47
N ASN A 63 -15.55 6.22 -5.82
CA ASN A 63 -15.08 5.05 -6.55
C ASN A 63 -13.84 4.51 -5.82
N PRO A 64 -13.75 3.19 -5.52
CA PRO A 64 -12.64 2.61 -4.77
C PRO A 64 -11.27 2.88 -5.39
N VAL A 65 -11.18 2.84 -6.73
CA VAL A 65 -9.94 3.11 -7.47
C VAL A 65 -9.52 4.57 -7.34
N MET A 66 -10.47 5.50 -7.34
CA MET A 66 -10.16 6.91 -7.10
C MET A 66 -9.60 7.14 -5.68
N VAL A 67 -10.13 6.42 -4.68
CA VAL A 67 -9.57 6.46 -3.30
C VAL A 67 -8.16 5.91 -3.27
N PHE A 68 -7.92 4.79 -3.94
CA PHE A 68 -6.61 4.16 -4.06
C PHE A 68 -5.59 5.11 -4.70
N LEU A 69 -5.97 5.78 -5.79
CA LEU A 69 -5.15 6.81 -6.44
C LEU A 69 -4.87 8.01 -5.54
N TRP A 70 -5.88 8.50 -4.81
CA TRP A 70 -5.69 9.57 -3.81
C TRP A 70 -4.67 9.19 -2.75
N LEU A 71 -4.72 7.96 -2.28
CA LEU A 71 -3.81 7.48 -1.25
C LEU A 71 -2.39 7.32 -1.77
N ILE A 72 -2.19 6.70 -2.94
CA ILE A 72 -0.86 6.62 -3.57
C ILE A 72 -0.29 8.02 -3.82
N TYR A 73 -1.13 8.94 -4.28
CA TYR A 73 -0.73 10.33 -4.49
C TYR A 73 -0.18 10.95 -3.20
N ILE A 74 -0.90 10.80 -2.09
CA ILE A 74 -0.53 11.40 -0.80
C ILE A 74 0.63 10.67 -0.13
N THR A 75 0.63 9.34 -0.13
CA THR A 75 1.61 8.53 0.63
C THR A 75 2.88 8.22 -0.14
N TYR A 76 2.89 8.39 -1.48
CA TYR A 76 4.06 8.04 -2.30
C TYR A 76 4.47 9.14 -3.27
N ILE A 77 3.57 9.62 -4.13
CA ILE A 77 3.95 10.59 -5.19
C ILE A 77 4.37 11.94 -4.60
N ILE A 78 3.61 12.48 -3.64
CA ILE A 78 3.97 13.73 -2.95
C ILE A 78 5.30 13.56 -2.20
N PRO A 79 5.47 12.57 -1.29
CA PRO A 79 6.75 12.35 -0.61
C PRO A 79 7.94 12.22 -1.55
N VAL A 80 7.82 11.43 -2.63
CA VAL A 80 8.88 11.32 -3.67
C VAL A 80 9.20 12.66 -4.29
N SER A 81 8.20 13.49 -4.58
CA SER A 81 8.43 14.80 -5.21
C SER A 81 9.10 15.82 -4.27
N ILE A 82 9.05 15.61 -2.95
CA ILE A 82 9.60 16.54 -1.94
C ILE A 82 10.95 16.08 -1.41
N ILE A 83 11.01 14.82 -0.97
CA ILE A 83 12.19 14.28 -0.26
C ILE A 83 13.30 13.96 -1.25
N PHE A 84 12.97 13.49 -2.46
CA PHE A 84 13.99 13.13 -3.44
C PHE A 84 14.86 14.33 -3.87
N PRO A 85 14.32 15.51 -4.26
CA PRO A 85 15.16 16.65 -4.57
C PRO A 85 15.88 17.22 -3.35
N LEU A 86 15.28 17.13 -2.16
CA LEU A 86 15.91 17.57 -0.91
C LEU A 86 17.23 16.83 -0.66
N ILE A 87 17.27 15.55 -1.03
CA ILE A 87 18.46 14.70 -0.88
C ILE A 87 19.46 14.94 -2.03
N ASN A 88 18.99 15.02 -3.28
CA ASN A 88 19.85 15.00 -4.47
C ASN A 88 20.16 16.39 -5.08
N SER A 89 20.31 17.43 -4.23
CA SER A 89 20.58 18.83 -4.62
C SER A 89 19.68 19.43 -5.71
N ALA A 90 18.50 18.88 -5.95
CA ALA A 90 17.61 19.31 -7.04
C ALA A 90 18.33 19.45 -8.42
N SER A 91 19.28 18.55 -8.72
CA SER A 91 19.96 18.52 -10.03
C SER A 91 18.96 18.44 -11.21
N LEU A 92 19.36 18.90 -12.40
CA LEU A 92 18.48 18.88 -13.58
C LEU A 92 17.92 17.47 -13.86
N ASN A 93 18.77 16.44 -13.75
CA ASN A 93 18.38 15.05 -13.98
C ASN A 93 17.36 14.56 -12.93
N SER A 94 17.54 14.93 -11.66
CA SER A 94 16.57 14.60 -10.60
C SER A 94 15.22 15.27 -10.84
N THR A 95 15.24 16.52 -11.32
CA THR A 95 14.03 17.29 -11.65
C THR A 95 13.27 16.66 -12.81
N ILE A 96 13.97 16.29 -13.89
CA ILE A 96 13.38 15.59 -15.04
C ILE A 96 12.75 14.27 -14.58
N PHE A 97 13.46 13.51 -13.75
CA PHE A 97 13.00 12.23 -13.24
C PHE A 97 11.70 12.36 -12.42
N ILE A 98 11.62 13.33 -11.51
CA ILE A 98 10.42 13.58 -10.70
C ILE A 98 9.26 14.09 -11.57
N LEU A 99 9.56 14.94 -12.55
CA LEU A 99 8.57 15.39 -13.52
C LEU A 99 8.02 14.19 -14.32
N THR A 100 8.89 13.27 -14.76
CA THR A 100 8.47 12.03 -15.44
C THR A 100 7.52 11.20 -14.55
N ILE A 101 7.85 11.00 -13.28
CA ILE A 101 6.96 10.26 -12.34
C ILE A 101 5.59 10.94 -12.23
N ASN A 102 5.56 12.26 -12.06
CA ASN A 102 4.32 13.01 -11.92
C ASN A 102 3.48 12.99 -13.20
N ILE A 103 4.10 13.09 -14.37
CA ILE A 103 3.44 12.97 -15.67
C ILE A 103 2.87 11.56 -15.85
N LEU A 104 3.65 10.51 -15.58
CA LEU A 104 3.17 9.13 -15.70
C LEU A 104 2.00 8.85 -14.76
N PHE A 105 2.05 9.34 -13.52
CA PHE A 105 0.95 9.21 -12.58
C PHE A 105 -0.29 10.04 -13.00
N PHE A 106 -0.09 11.24 -13.54
CA PHE A 106 -1.16 12.03 -14.17
C PHE A 106 -1.82 11.27 -15.31
N LEU A 107 -1.03 10.62 -16.19
CA LEU A 107 -1.52 9.78 -17.27
C LEU A 107 -2.29 8.56 -16.74
N SER A 108 -1.85 7.94 -15.64
CA SER A 108 -2.61 6.87 -14.98
C SER A 108 -3.98 7.33 -14.48
N ILE A 109 -4.09 8.54 -13.92
CA ILE A 109 -5.37 9.12 -13.52
C ILE A 109 -6.24 9.39 -14.75
N LEU A 110 -5.66 9.93 -15.83
CA LEU A 110 -6.37 10.16 -17.08
C LEU A 110 -6.91 8.85 -17.67
N PHE A 111 -6.05 7.82 -17.72
CA PHE A 111 -6.41 6.46 -18.14
C PHE A 111 -7.60 5.95 -17.32
N PHE A 112 -7.54 6.03 -15.99
CA PHE A 112 -8.65 5.66 -15.11
C PHE A 112 -9.96 6.38 -15.48
N ARG A 113 -9.93 7.68 -15.75
CA ARG A 113 -11.14 8.45 -16.12
C ARG A 113 -11.74 8.00 -17.46
N ILE A 114 -10.91 7.51 -18.38
CA ILE A 114 -11.37 6.93 -19.65
C ILE A 114 -12.02 5.57 -19.38
N ILE A 115 -11.34 4.67 -18.67
CA ILE A 115 -11.82 3.30 -18.43
C ILE A 115 -12.98 3.19 -17.44
N ASP A 116 -13.16 4.15 -16.52
CA ASP A 116 -14.29 4.21 -15.59
C ASP A 116 -15.62 4.21 -16.36
N ARG A 117 -15.63 4.79 -17.56
CA ARG A 117 -16.78 4.82 -18.48
C ARG A 117 -17.09 3.48 -19.15
N ILE A 118 -16.10 2.58 -19.27
CA ILE A 118 -16.27 1.28 -19.95
C ILE A 118 -17.13 0.37 -19.08
N THR A 119 -18.33 0.02 -19.52
CA THR A 119 -19.16 -0.98 -18.83
C THR A 119 -18.84 -2.36 -19.38
N MET A 120 -18.53 -3.32 -18.49
CA MET A 120 -18.38 -4.72 -18.85
C MET A 120 -19.53 -5.54 -18.24
N PRO A 121 -19.98 -6.61 -18.93
CA PRO A 121 -20.93 -7.55 -18.34
C PRO A 121 -20.29 -8.20 -17.10
N LYS A 122 -21.05 -8.25 -16.01
CA LYS A 122 -20.62 -8.91 -14.76
C LYS A 122 -21.32 -10.26 -14.67
N LEU A 123 -20.59 -11.27 -14.19
CA LEU A 123 -21.16 -12.58 -13.89
C LEU A 123 -22.23 -12.44 -12.80
N LYS A 124 -23.41 -13.02 -13.02
CA LYS A 124 -24.50 -13.05 -12.04
C LYS A 124 -24.31 -14.24 -11.12
N ILE A 125 -23.60 -14.04 -10.01
CA ILE A 125 -23.34 -15.09 -9.03
C ILE A 125 -24.31 -14.94 -7.84
N PRO A 126 -25.04 -16.01 -7.45
CA PRO A 126 -25.88 -15.98 -6.26
C PRO A 126 -25.03 -15.96 -4.99
N TRP A 127 -25.58 -15.39 -3.91
CA TRP A 127 -24.90 -15.32 -2.61
C TRP A 127 -24.49 -16.70 -2.08
N ASP A 128 -25.27 -17.74 -2.32
CA ASP A 128 -24.96 -19.10 -1.85
C ASP A 128 -23.69 -19.66 -2.50
N LEU A 129 -23.56 -19.51 -3.82
CA LEU A 129 -22.36 -19.92 -4.54
C LEU A 129 -21.14 -19.07 -4.10
N TYR A 130 -21.33 -17.76 -3.92
CA TYR A 130 -20.24 -16.90 -3.46
C TYR A 130 -19.73 -17.29 -2.07
N LYS A 131 -20.63 -17.61 -1.13
CA LYS A 131 -20.28 -18.12 0.21
C LYS A 131 -19.46 -19.41 0.12
N ILE A 132 -19.89 -20.36 -0.71
CA ILE A 132 -19.17 -21.63 -0.92
C ILE A 132 -17.76 -21.36 -1.44
N ILE A 133 -17.61 -20.47 -2.43
CA ILE A 133 -16.30 -20.09 -2.99
C ILE A 133 -15.38 -19.52 -1.91
N ILE A 134 -15.81 -18.48 -1.18
CA ILE A 134 -14.93 -17.82 -0.20
C ILE A 134 -14.62 -18.73 1.00
N ILE A 135 -15.58 -19.54 1.46
CA ILE A 135 -15.34 -20.54 2.53
C ILE A 135 -14.37 -21.61 2.04
N GLY A 136 -14.53 -22.11 0.81
CA GLY A 136 -13.62 -23.05 0.18
C GLY A 136 -12.19 -22.49 0.10
N CYS A 137 -12.02 -21.24 -0.34
CA CYS A 137 -10.72 -20.57 -0.30
C CYS A 137 -10.15 -20.48 1.12
N GLY A 138 -10.98 -20.17 2.12
CA GLY A 138 -10.56 -20.13 3.52
C GLY A 138 -10.08 -21.49 4.04
N ILE A 139 -10.81 -22.56 3.73
CA ILE A 139 -10.43 -23.93 4.09
C ILE A 139 -9.12 -24.33 3.41
N ILE A 140 -8.95 -24.04 2.11
CA ILE A 140 -7.70 -24.31 1.40
C ILE A 140 -6.54 -23.61 2.09
N VAL A 141 -6.67 -22.32 2.41
CA VAL A 141 -5.63 -21.59 3.14
C VAL A 141 -5.30 -22.26 4.48
N LEU A 142 -6.31 -22.65 5.26
CA LEU A 142 -6.09 -23.35 6.53
C LEU A 142 -5.34 -24.67 6.35
N LEU A 143 -5.70 -25.47 5.34
CA LEU A 143 -5.01 -26.73 5.04
C LEU A 143 -3.53 -26.48 4.71
N PHE A 144 -3.22 -25.45 3.92
CA PHE A 144 -1.84 -25.07 3.59
C PHE A 144 -1.05 -24.52 4.80
N VAL A 145 -1.72 -23.85 5.74
CA VAL A 145 -1.08 -23.38 6.98
C VAL A 145 -0.76 -24.56 7.90
N ILE A 146 -1.70 -25.49 8.06
CA ILE A 146 -1.55 -26.65 8.96
C ILE A 146 -0.56 -27.68 8.40
N SER A 147 -0.50 -27.86 7.08
CA SER A 147 0.47 -28.76 6.45
C SER A 147 1.89 -28.20 6.33
N ASN A 148 2.10 -26.93 6.71
CA ASN A 148 3.40 -26.29 6.63
C ASN A 148 4.34 -26.85 7.72
N PRO A 149 5.57 -27.27 7.39
CA PRO A 149 6.55 -27.74 8.38
C PRO A 149 6.87 -26.72 9.49
N GLY A 150 6.77 -25.43 9.19
CA GLY A 150 6.93 -24.31 10.13
C GLY A 150 5.66 -23.93 10.90
N PHE A 151 4.63 -24.78 10.90
CA PHE A 151 3.39 -24.54 11.63
C PHE A 151 3.63 -24.41 13.14
N SER A 152 3.09 -23.36 13.74
CA SER A 152 3.07 -23.17 15.19
C SER A 152 1.71 -22.67 15.64
N LEU A 153 1.20 -23.25 16.73
CA LEU A 153 -0.02 -22.79 17.42
C LEU A 153 0.27 -21.68 18.44
N ILE A 154 1.54 -21.54 18.85
CA ILE A 154 1.95 -20.58 19.87
C ILE A 154 2.38 -19.29 19.18
N PRO A 155 1.73 -18.15 19.45
CA PRO A 155 2.10 -16.89 18.84
C PRO A 155 3.49 -16.47 19.32
N PRO A 156 4.38 -16.03 18.41
CA PRO A 156 5.70 -15.59 18.81
C PRO A 156 5.61 -14.26 19.56
N ASN A 157 6.60 -14.00 20.42
CA ASN A 157 6.71 -12.72 21.08
C ASN A 157 6.80 -11.59 20.02
N ILE A 158 5.96 -10.56 20.16
CA ILE A 158 5.87 -9.41 19.24
C ILE A 158 7.25 -8.75 19.04
N PHE A 159 8.15 -8.80 20.01
CA PHE A 159 9.50 -8.22 19.91
C PHE A 159 10.51 -9.13 19.18
N ARG A 160 10.28 -10.45 19.13
CA ARG A 160 11.21 -11.44 18.54
C ARG A 160 10.63 -12.13 17.29
N VAL A 161 9.95 -11.38 16.44
CA VAL A 161 9.31 -11.95 15.23
C VAL A 161 10.26 -12.21 14.07
N TYR A 162 11.49 -11.68 14.09
CA TYR A 162 12.39 -11.75 12.93
C TYR A 162 13.01 -13.13 12.74
N ALA A 163 13.47 -13.78 13.81
CA ALA A 163 13.97 -15.15 13.76
C ALA A 163 12.91 -16.15 13.27
N VAL A 164 11.66 -15.98 13.74
CA VAL A 164 10.52 -16.82 13.31
C VAL A 164 10.23 -16.64 11.82
N ARG A 165 10.35 -15.41 11.30
CA ARG A 165 10.16 -15.14 9.86
C ARG A 165 11.23 -15.78 8.99
N GLU A 166 12.47 -15.75 9.44
CA GLU A 166 13.61 -16.35 8.73
C GLU A 166 13.43 -17.87 8.65
N HIS A 167 13.20 -18.51 9.79
CA HIS A 167 12.88 -19.93 9.86
C HIS A 167 11.65 -20.30 9.01
N PHE A 168 10.60 -19.46 9.04
CA PHE A 168 9.41 -19.69 8.21
C PHE A 168 9.72 -19.60 6.71
N LYS A 169 10.57 -18.66 6.28
CA LYS A 169 10.95 -18.50 4.87
C LYS A 169 11.79 -19.67 4.37
N GLU A 170 12.70 -20.18 5.18
CA GLU A 170 13.60 -21.28 4.80
C GLU A 170 12.86 -22.62 4.67
N ASN A 171 11.86 -22.85 5.52
CA ASN A 171 11.16 -24.14 5.59
C ASN A 171 9.83 -24.18 4.81
N THR A 172 9.40 -23.08 4.20
CA THR A 172 8.11 -23.01 3.50
C THR A 172 8.31 -23.07 1.98
N PRO A 173 7.70 -24.04 1.27
CA PRO A 173 7.68 -24.05 -0.18
C PRO A 173 7.10 -22.76 -0.76
N LEU A 174 7.64 -22.30 -1.88
CA LEU A 174 7.25 -21.04 -2.52
C LEU A 174 5.74 -20.91 -2.73
N LEU A 175 5.08 -21.95 -3.26
CA LEU A 175 3.62 -21.97 -3.46
C LEU A 175 2.84 -21.77 -2.15
N THR A 176 3.28 -22.43 -1.08
CA THR A 176 2.70 -22.31 0.26
C THR A 176 2.87 -20.88 0.79
N MET A 177 4.02 -20.24 0.57
CA MET A 177 4.21 -18.83 0.93
C MET A 177 3.20 -17.90 0.23
N TYR A 178 2.94 -18.12 -1.06
CA TYR A 178 1.95 -17.37 -1.82
C TYR A 178 0.55 -17.54 -1.24
N ILE A 179 0.11 -18.78 -1.00
CA ILE A 179 -1.22 -19.09 -0.48
C ILE A 179 -1.39 -18.53 0.93
N ILE A 180 -0.39 -18.68 1.79
CA ILE A 180 -0.42 -18.14 3.16
C ILE A 180 -0.50 -16.62 3.14
N THR A 181 0.33 -15.95 2.32
CA THR A 181 0.31 -14.48 2.25
C THR A 181 -1.03 -13.97 1.70
N ASN A 182 -1.55 -14.57 0.64
CA ASN A 182 -2.90 -14.28 0.12
C ASN A 182 -3.99 -14.55 1.18
N GLY A 183 -3.84 -15.64 1.93
CA GLY A 183 -4.72 -16.02 3.03
C GLY A 183 -4.87 -14.91 4.08
N GLY A 184 -3.75 -14.34 4.53
CA GLY A 184 -3.73 -13.30 5.54
C GLY A 184 -4.14 -11.91 5.02
N TYR A 185 -3.72 -11.52 3.82
CA TYR A 185 -3.98 -10.18 3.28
C TYR A 185 -5.32 -10.05 2.54
N VAL A 186 -5.84 -11.15 1.97
CA VAL A 186 -7.05 -11.13 1.13
C VAL A 186 -8.17 -11.95 1.75
N ILE A 187 -7.95 -13.26 1.92
CA ILE A 187 -9.03 -14.19 2.24
C ILE A 187 -9.60 -13.92 3.64
N SER A 188 -8.73 -13.78 4.64
CA SER A 188 -9.16 -13.49 6.01
C SER A 188 -9.96 -12.17 6.10
N PRO A 189 -9.46 -11.03 5.64
CA PRO A 189 -10.23 -9.78 5.63
C PRO A 189 -11.53 -9.85 4.84
N LEU A 190 -11.52 -10.55 3.69
CA LEU A 190 -12.70 -10.71 2.86
C LEU A 190 -13.79 -11.51 3.58
N LEU A 191 -13.44 -12.64 4.21
CA LEU A 191 -14.37 -13.46 5.00
C LEU A 191 -14.99 -12.64 6.13
N LEU A 192 -14.16 -11.85 6.84
CA LEU A 192 -14.61 -11.00 7.93
C LEU A 192 -15.61 -9.95 7.46
N LEU A 193 -15.30 -9.21 6.40
CA LEU A 193 -16.21 -8.21 5.87
C LEU A 193 -17.46 -8.84 5.26
N ALA A 194 -17.33 -9.98 4.57
CA ALA A 194 -18.48 -10.69 3.99
C ALA A 194 -19.46 -11.14 5.08
N SER A 195 -18.97 -11.48 6.27
CA SER A 195 -19.82 -11.82 7.42
C SER A 195 -20.81 -10.71 7.81
N LEU A 196 -20.47 -9.43 7.55
CA LEU A 196 -21.36 -8.28 7.82
C LEU A 196 -22.54 -8.20 6.84
N TYR A 197 -22.45 -8.88 5.69
CA TYR A 197 -23.47 -8.88 4.64
C TYR A 197 -24.31 -10.16 4.63
N VAL A 198 -23.96 -11.15 5.45
CA VAL A 198 -24.61 -12.47 5.47
C VAL A 198 -25.38 -12.67 6.78
N ARG A 199 -26.58 -13.26 6.70
CA ARG A 199 -27.44 -13.57 7.85
C ARG A 199 -27.32 -15.04 8.27
N GLY A 200 -27.80 -15.36 9.49
CA GLY A 200 -27.86 -16.72 10.02
C GLY A 200 -26.55 -17.21 10.66
N SER A 201 -26.45 -18.52 10.90
CA SER A 201 -25.29 -19.16 11.55
C SER A 201 -24.00 -19.06 10.73
N ILE A 202 -24.12 -19.01 9.40
CA ILE A 202 -22.97 -18.94 8.49
C ILE A 202 -22.09 -17.70 8.72
N LYS A 203 -22.66 -16.61 9.24
CA LYS A 203 -21.88 -15.39 9.58
C LYS A 203 -20.80 -15.70 10.62
N TYR A 204 -21.11 -16.54 11.60
CA TYR A 204 -20.17 -16.93 12.64
C TYR A 204 -19.10 -17.86 12.08
N ILE A 205 -19.45 -18.74 11.13
CA ILE A 205 -18.47 -19.57 10.42
C ILE A 205 -17.45 -18.71 9.67
N LEU A 206 -17.91 -17.68 8.95
CA LEU A 206 -17.02 -16.74 8.24
C LEU A 206 -16.07 -15.99 9.19
N ILE A 207 -16.59 -15.50 10.33
CA ILE A 207 -15.79 -14.83 11.37
C ILE A 207 -14.75 -15.79 11.95
N THR A 208 -15.15 -17.00 12.34
CA THR A 208 -14.26 -18.01 12.93
C THR A 208 -13.14 -18.38 11.97
N ILE A 209 -13.46 -18.68 10.70
CA ILE A 209 -12.44 -19.02 9.70
C ILE A 209 -11.49 -17.84 9.48
N SER A 210 -12.01 -16.61 9.39
CA SER A 210 -11.17 -15.41 9.24
C SER A 210 -10.18 -15.23 10.39
N ILE A 211 -10.67 -15.29 11.64
CA ILE A 211 -9.84 -15.14 12.83
C ILE A 211 -8.82 -16.29 12.91
N ALA A 212 -9.24 -17.53 12.63
CA ALA A 212 -8.35 -18.69 12.61
C ALA A 212 -7.22 -18.54 11.58
N ILE A 213 -7.53 -18.12 10.35
CA ILE A 213 -6.52 -17.86 9.32
C ILE A 213 -5.51 -16.80 9.81
N SER A 214 -5.99 -15.63 10.28
CA SER A 214 -5.10 -14.58 10.76
C SER A 214 -4.22 -15.02 11.93
N TYR A 215 -4.81 -15.74 12.90
CA TYR A 215 -4.12 -16.23 14.08
C TYR A 215 -3.06 -17.27 13.75
N LEU A 216 -3.40 -18.30 12.98
CA LEU A 216 -2.49 -19.40 12.65
C LEU A 216 -1.35 -18.94 11.74
N ILE A 217 -1.64 -18.05 10.78
CA ILE A 217 -0.60 -17.45 9.95
C ILE A 217 0.32 -16.59 10.80
N TYR A 218 -0.19 -15.75 11.70
CA TYR A 218 0.66 -14.95 12.58
C TYR A 218 1.52 -15.82 13.49
N SER A 219 0.95 -16.89 14.04
CA SER A 219 1.65 -17.81 14.94
C SER A 219 2.78 -18.56 14.24
N SER A 220 2.58 -18.94 12.97
CA SER A 220 3.58 -19.65 12.18
C SER A 220 4.61 -18.72 11.53
N SER A 221 4.19 -17.56 11.01
CA SER A 221 5.05 -16.68 10.20
C SER A 221 5.59 -15.45 10.94
N GLY A 222 5.04 -15.09 12.10
CA GLY A 222 5.38 -13.86 12.82
C GLY A 222 5.02 -12.56 12.08
N LEU A 223 4.18 -12.62 11.04
CA LEU A 223 3.78 -11.44 10.25
C LEU A 223 2.75 -10.58 11.01
N LYS A 224 3.23 -9.54 11.69
CA LYS A 224 2.40 -8.60 12.49
C LYS A 224 1.28 -7.96 11.67
N SER A 225 1.55 -7.60 10.42
CA SER A 225 0.56 -6.97 9.54
C SER A 225 -0.68 -7.84 9.32
N ILE A 226 -0.51 -9.16 9.24
CA ILE A 226 -1.63 -10.10 9.08
C ILE A 226 -2.46 -10.18 10.37
N ALA A 227 -1.80 -10.23 11.54
CA ALA A 227 -2.49 -10.27 12.84
C ALA A 227 -3.44 -9.08 13.03
N PHE A 228 -3.01 -7.88 12.64
CA PHE A 228 -3.79 -6.66 12.78
C PHE A 228 -4.67 -6.33 11.57
N MET A 229 -4.58 -7.10 10.47
CA MET A 229 -5.29 -6.78 9.22
C MET A 229 -6.81 -6.77 9.41
N ASN A 230 -7.35 -7.80 10.07
CA ASN A 230 -8.78 -7.94 10.33
C ASN A 230 -9.33 -6.77 11.15
N LEU A 231 -8.61 -6.37 12.21
CA LEU A 231 -8.97 -5.22 13.03
C LEU A 231 -8.94 -3.92 12.22
N ALA A 232 -7.87 -3.69 11.46
CA ALA A 232 -7.72 -2.52 10.61
C ALA A 232 -8.87 -2.42 9.60
N VAL A 233 -9.21 -3.53 8.96
CA VAL A 233 -10.28 -3.62 7.94
C VAL A 233 -11.65 -3.31 8.54
N ILE A 234 -11.99 -3.80 9.74
CA ILE A 234 -13.25 -3.44 10.40
C ILE A 234 -13.32 -1.94 10.70
N ILE A 235 -12.27 -1.38 11.31
CA ILE A 235 -12.21 0.04 11.67
C ILE A 235 -12.38 0.91 10.40
N LEU A 236 -11.65 0.57 9.35
CA LEU A 236 -11.71 1.25 8.07
C LEU A 236 -13.08 1.16 7.41
N PHE A 237 -13.75 0.00 7.50
CA PHE A 237 -15.10 -0.17 6.95
C PHE A 237 -16.11 0.81 7.57
N PHE A 238 -16.15 0.86 8.90
CA PHE A 238 -17.06 1.78 9.61
C PHE A 238 -16.70 3.24 9.36
N TYR A 239 -15.40 3.55 9.31
CA TYR A 239 -14.93 4.88 8.96
C TYR A 239 -15.41 5.29 7.57
N ILE A 240 -15.15 4.48 6.53
CA ILE A 240 -15.50 4.79 5.14
C ILE A 240 -17.02 4.94 4.98
N LYS A 241 -17.81 4.08 5.64
CA LYS A 241 -19.29 4.15 5.62
C LYS A 241 -19.83 5.51 6.11
N GLY A 242 -19.17 6.14 7.08
CA GLY A 242 -19.56 7.45 7.60
C GLY A 242 -19.11 8.65 6.75
N THR A 243 -18.21 8.45 5.78
CA THR A 243 -17.58 9.56 5.06
C THR A 243 -18.42 10.10 3.90
N ARG A 244 -18.63 11.42 3.89
CA ARG A 244 -19.27 12.13 2.78
C ARG A 244 -18.29 12.46 1.64
N SER A 245 -17.08 12.91 1.99
CA SER A 245 -16.05 13.33 1.03
C SER A 245 -14.75 12.60 1.32
N ILE A 246 -14.36 11.70 0.41
CA ILE A 246 -13.22 10.81 0.61
C ILE A 246 -11.89 11.56 0.60
N SER A 247 -11.67 12.45 -0.38
CA SER A 247 -10.43 13.24 -0.47
C SER A 247 -10.17 14.05 0.80
N ASN A 248 -11.19 14.77 1.28
CA ASN A 248 -11.08 15.52 2.53
C ASN A 248 -10.82 14.60 3.72
N SER A 249 -11.48 13.44 3.77
CA SER A 249 -11.33 12.46 4.83
C SER A 249 -9.91 11.88 4.89
N VAL A 250 -9.37 11.45 3.74
CA VAL A 250 -8.01 10.90 3.62
C VAL A 250 -6.97 11.95 4.03
N ILE A 251 -7.05 13.16 3.46
CA ILE A 251 -6.11 14.24 3.77
C ILE A 251 -6.18 14.61 5.25
N ASN A 252 -7.39 14.71 5.81
CA ASN A 252 -7.56 15.04 7.22
C ASN A 252 -6.97 13.97 8.14
N ILE A 253 -7.20 12.67 7.88
CA ILE A 253 -6.59 11.60 8.69
C ILE A 253 -5.08 11.74 8.71
N ILE A 254 -4.47 11.92 7.54
CA ILE A 254 -3.03 12.02 7.42
C ILE A 254 -2.52 13.27 8.16
N LEU A 255 -3.16 14.43 7.95
CA LEU A 255 -2.81 15.65 8.68
C LEU A 255 -2.93 15.48 10.21
N TYR A 256 -4.00 14.83 10.69
CA TYR A 256 -4.16 14.56 12.11
C TYR A 256 -3.13 13.57 12.64
N LEU A 257 -2.75 12.56 11.86
CA LEU A 257 -1.67 11.63 12.21
C LEU A 257 -0.33 12.36 12.34
N PHE A 258 0.00 13.26 11.40
CA PHE A 258 1.21 14.08 11.50
C PHE A 258 1.17 15.06 12.68
N LEU A 259 0.02 15.68 12.93
CA LEU A 259 -0.12 16.61 14.05
C LEU A 259 -0.02 15.89 15.40
N THR A 260 -0.67 14.73 15.54
CA THR A 260 -0.54 13.89 16.74
C THR A 260 0.88 13.36 16.91
N ALA A 261 1.57 13.00 15.82
CA ALA A 261 3.00 12.69 15.84
C ALA A 261 3.84 13.80 16.47
N GLY A 262 3.69 15.02 15.93
CA GLY A 262 4.45 16.17 16.37
C GLY A 262 4.16 16.50 17.85
N ILE A 263 2.89 16.49 18.25
CA ILE A 263 2.50 16.74 19.64
C ILE A 263 3.10 15.67 20.58
N LEU A 264 3.00 14.39 20.22
CA LEU A 264 3.54 13.31 21.04
C LEU A 264 5.07 13.40 21.17
N TYR A 265 5.75 13.79 20.09
CA TYR A 265 7.18 14.02 20.09
C TYR A 265 7.56 15.20 20.99
N PHE A 266 7.00 16.39 20.74
CA PHE A 266 7.44 17.62 21.43
C PHE A 266 7.00 17.70 22.90
N ILE A 267 5.87 17.09 23.28
CA ILE A 267 5.34 17.21 24.65
C ILE A 267 5.78 16.04 25.52
N PHE A 268 5.78 14.81 24.99
CA PHE A 268 5.96 13.60 25.79
C PHE A 268 7.30 12.91 25.53
N ASP A 269 8.14 13.47 24.66
CA ASP A 269 9.37 12.84 24.18
C ASP A 269 9.12 11.40 23.67
N PHE A 270 7.91 11.17 23.15
CA PHE A 270 7.43 9.84 22.79
C PHE A 270 7.91 9.49 21.38
N TYR A 271 9.20 9.19 21.29
CA TYR A 271 9.92 8.99 20.05
C TYR A 271 9.43 7.79 19.24
N ASP A 272 9.23 6.63 19.89
CA ASP A 272 9.36 5.37 19.15
C ASP A 272 8.20 5.03 18.19
N PRO A 273 6.92 4.88 18.60
CA PRO A 273 5.97 4.20 17.72
C PRO A 273 5.50 5.05 16.53
N LEU A 274 5.24 6.34 16.78
CA LEU A 274 4.58 7.20 15.80
C LEU A 274 5.59 7.75 14.78
N ILE A 275 6.79 8.16 15.23
CA ILE A 275 7.85 8.57 14.31
C ILE A 275 8.35 7.37 13.49
N HIS A 276 8.50 6.19 14.08
CA HIS A 276 8.83 4.99 13.28
C HIS A 276 7.77 4.67 12.23
N TRP A 277 6.49 4.92 12.52
CA TRP A 277 5.42 4.71 11.55
C TRP A 277 5.48 5.74 10.42
N LEU A 278 5.62 7.03 10.73
CA LEU A 278 5.79 8.08 9.72
C LEU A 278 7.01 7.80 8.84
N ARG A 279 8.13 7.43 9.47
CA ARG A 279 9.36 7.02 8.78
C ARG A 279 9.08 5.88 7.80
N ARG A 280 8.43 4.80 8.23
CA ARG A 280 8.18 3.62 7.38
C ARG A 280 7.15 3.83 6.28
N VAL A 281 6.18 4.72 6.45
CA VAL A 281 5.09 4.92 5.48
C VAL A 281 5.46 5.96 4.43
N PHE A 282 6.09 7.08 4.83
CA PHE A 282 6.34 8.22 3.94
C PHE A 282 7.81 8.35 3.54
N PHE A 283 8.74 8.09 4.46
CA PHE A 283 10.17 8.39 4.28
C PHE A 283 10.94 7.24 3.66
N THR A 284 10.99 6.08 4.33
CA THR A 284 11.75 4.91 3.86
C THR A 284 11.42 4.52 2.43
N PRO A 285 10.15 4.49 1.96
CA PRO A 285 9.85 4.17 0.57
C PRO A 285 10.45 5.16 -0.43
N THR A 286 10.41 6.44 -0.07
CA THR A 286 10.94 7.53 -0.88
C THR A 286 12.46 7.51 -0.93
N LEU A 287 13.07 7.33 0.24
CA LEU A 287 14.52 7.23 0.41
C LEU A 287 15.08 6.02 -0.36
N ASN A 288 14.39 4.87 -0.30
CA ASN A 288 14.73 3.72 -1.12
C ASN A 288 14.56 4.03 -2.61
N THR A 289 13.52 4.75 -3.02
CA THR A 289 13.38 5.16 -4.43
C THR A 289 14.57 6.03 -4.88
N TYR A 290 15.08 6.90 -4.00
CA TYR A 290 16.32 7.65 -4.25
C TYR A 290 17.54 6.75 -4.34
N TYR A 291 17.77 5.82 -3.41
CA TYR A 291 18.94 4.94 -3.46
C TYR A 291 18.96 4.02 -4.68
N PHE A 292 17.79 3.59 -5.16
CA PHE A 292 17.68 2.86 -6.42
C PHE A 292 18.05 3.73 -7.62
N TYR A 293 17.66 5.00 -7.60
CA TYR A 293 18.08 5.96 -8.63
C TYR A 293 19.59 6.23 -8.57
N ASP A 294 20.14 6.50 -7.38
CA ASP A 294 21.56 6.83 -7.18
C ASP A 294 22.45 5.67 -7.63
N TYR A 295 22.10 4.44 -7.24
CA TYR A 295 22.79 3.22 -7.67
C TYR A 295 22.83 3.06 -9.19
N ILE A 296 21.70 3.26 -9.88
CA ILE A 296 21.62 3.04 -11.32
C ILE A 296 22.22 4.21 -12.12
N TYR A 297 21.87 5.45 -11.81
CA TYR A 297 22.20 6.60 -12.66
C TYR A 297 23.45 7.36 -12.23
N ASN A 298 23.71 7.48 -10.93
CA ASN A 298 24.88 8.22 -10.45
C ASN A 298 26.11 7.30 -10.36
N ASN A 299 25.91 6.05 -9.95
CA ASN A 299 26.98 5.05 -9.84
C ASN A 299 27.13 4.17 -11.09
N ASN A 300 26.34 4.40 -12.16
CA ASN A 300 26.35 3.65 -13.42
C ASN A 300 26.34 2.12 -13.22
N SER A 301 25.61 1.63 -12.21
CA SER A 301 25.62 0.21 -11.88
C SER A 301 24.71 -0.60 -12.80
N GLU A 302 25.00 -1.91 -12.89
CA GLU A 302 24.23 -2.82 -13.73
C GLU A 302 22.80 -3.06 -13.22
N PHE A 303 21.88 -3.29 -14.15
CA PHE A 303 20.51 -3.66 -13.83
C PHE A 303 20.46 -5.06 -13.23
N THR A 304 19.77 -5.22 -12.11
CA THR A 304 19.71 -6.50 -11.40
C THR A 304 18.42 -6.69 -10.62
N LYS A 305 18.00 -7.96 -10.50
CA LYS A 305 16.86 -8.36 -9.65
C LYS A 305 17.21 -8.34 -8.16
N GLU A 306 18.50 -8.33 -7.83
CA GLU A 306 19.04 -8.35 -6.45
C GLU A 306 19.32 -6.93 -5.92
N ALA A 307 18.90 -5.91 -6.66
CA ALA A 307 19.07 -4.51 -6.26
C ALA A 307 18.58 -4.21 -4.83
N PRO A 308 17.44 -4.75 -4.33
CA PRO A 308 17.04 -4.52 -2.94
C PRO A 308 18.07 -4.98 -1.91
N GLN A 309 18.72 -6.13 -2.13
CA GLN A 309 19.75 -6.66 -1.22
C GLN A 309 21.05 -5.85 -1.32
N ILE A 310 21.49 -5.55 -2.54
CA ILE A 310 22.70 -4.77 -2.79
C ILE A 310 22.57 -3.37 -2.19
N ILE A 311 21.44 -2.69 -2.40
CA ILE A 311 21.16 -1.36 -1.86
C ILE A 311 21.06 -1.40 -0.33
N SER A 312 20.51 -2.48 0.25
CA SER A 312 20.52 -2.69 1.69
C SER A 312 21.93 -2.76 2.27
N GLN A 313 22.85 -3.42 1.57
CA GLN A 313 24.25 -3.55 2.01
C GLN A 313 25.02 -2.23 1.83
N ILE A 314 24.88 -1.57 0.68
CA ILE A 314 25.61 -0.34 0.37
C ILE A 314 25.17 0.82 1.27
N TYR A 315 23.87 1.14 1.28
CA TYR A 315 23.37 2.35 1.92
C TYR A 315 23.02 2.15 3.38
N TYR A 316 22.52 0.97 3.78
CA TYR A 316 22.14 0.70 5.16
C TYR A 316 23.16 -0.15 5.93
N GLY A 317 24.11 -0.80 5.26
CA GLY A 317 25.08 -1.69 5.91
C GLY A 317 24.45 -2.95 6.50
N THR A 318 23.32 -3.41 5.97
CA THR A 318 22.59 -4.57 6.48
C THR A 318 22.37 -5.62 5.41
N SER A 319 22.29 -6.90 5.82
CA SER A 319 21.94 -8.04 4.95
C SER A 319 20.44 -8.13 4.61
N GLY A 320 19.70 -7.05 4.84
CA GLY A 320 18.25 -6.97 4.61
C GLY A 320 17.88 -6.77 3.14
N SER A 321 16.66 -6.27 2.94
CA SER A 321 16.14 -5.88 1.63
C SER A 321 15.63 -4.45 1.71
N ALA A 322 16.25 -3.55 0.94
CA ALA A 322 15.82 -2.18 0.77
C ALA A 322 14.58 -2.15 -0.13
N ASN A 323 13.44 -2.47 0.48
CA ASN A 323 12.17 -2.58 -0.22
C ASN A 323 11.74 -1.22 -0.79
N THR A 324 11.63 -1.15 -2.10
CA THR A 324 11.10 0.02 -2.82
C THR A 324 9.77 -0.32 -3.48
N GLY A 325 8.96 0.71 -3.72
CA GLY A 325 7.76 0.59 -4.54
C GLY A 325 8.07 0.36 -6.01
N PHE A 326 7.01 0.27 -6.80
CA PHE A 326 7.09 -0.03 -8.23
C PHE A 326 7.95 0.98 -9.04
N ILE A 327 8.17 2.20 -8.55
CA ILE A 327 9.05 3.18 -9.20
C ILE A 327 10.50 2.71 -9.12
N GLY A 328 11.03 2.51 -7.91
CA GLY A 328 12.41 2.07 -7.72
C GLY A 328 12.68 0.67 -8.30
N ASP A 329 11.74 -0.28 -8.15
CA ASP A 329 11.90 -1.63 -8.71
C ASP A 329 11.97 -1.61 -10.25
N GLY A 330 11.23 -0.71 -10.91
CA GLY A 330 11.31 -0.56 -12.37
C GLY A 330 12.70 -0.08 -12.80
N ILE A 331 13.25 0.90 -12.09
CA ILE A 331 14.55 1.51 -12.40
C ILE A 331 15.69 0.51 -12.19
N ALA A 332 15.67 -0.24 -11.09
CA ALA A 332 16.70 -1.25 -10.85
C ALA A 332 16.78 -2.32 -11.93
N ARG A 333 15.65 -2.65 -12.58
CA ARG A 333 15.60 -3.74 -13.56
C ARG A 333 15.88 -3.30 -14.98
N TYR A 334 15.43 -2.10 -15.38
CA TYR A 334 15.51 -1.66 -16.77
C TYR A 334 15.66 -0.12 -16.91
N GLY A 335 16.13 0.56 -15.86
CA GLY A 335 16.27 2.01 -15.84
C GLY A 335 14.95 2.74 -16.15
N THR A 336 15.03 3.78 -16.98
CA THR A 336 13.87 4.61 -17.33
C THR A 336 12.79 3.82 -18.07
N PHE A 337 13.19 2.82 -18.88
CA PHE A 337 12.25 1.96 -19.59
C PHE A 337 11.47 1.07 -18.61
N GLY A 338 12.10 0.61 -17.53
CA GLY A 338 11.43 -0.16 -16.48
C GLY A 338 10.40 0.65 -15.71
N LEU A 339 10.63 1.95 -15.54
CA LEU A 339 9.63 2.86 -14.99
C LEU A 339 8.36 2.89 -15.88
N LEU A 340 8.52 2.99 -17.20
CA LEU A 340 7.40 2.97 -18.15
C LEU A 340 6.64 1.63 -18.10
N ILE A 341 7.36 0.50 -18.08
CA ILE A 341 6.77 -0.83 -17.96
C ILE A 341 5.95 -0.93 -16.66
N ASN A 342 6.50 -0.49 -15.52
CA ASN A 342 5.80 -0.62 -14.26
C ASN A 342 4.56 0.29 -14.17
N PHE A 343 4.58 1.49 -14.77
CA PHE A 343 3.38 2.32 -14.91
C PHE A 343 2.34 1.72 -15.86
N PHE A 344 2.77 1.03 -16.92
CA PHE A 344 1.87 0.28 -17.78
C PHE A 344 1.18 -0.87 -17.02
N ILE A 345 1.93 -1.67 -16.25
CA ILE A 345 1.37 -2.72 -15.39
C ILE A 345 0.45 -2.11 -14.31
N PHE A 346 0.81 -0.95 -13.75
CA PHE A 346 -0.03 -0.22 -12.81
C PHE A 346 -1.38 0.19 -13.43
N ASN A 347 -1.39 0.61 -14.69
CA ASN A 347 -2.64 0.90 -15.40
C ASN A 347 -3.49 -0.35 -15.64
N ILE A 348 -2.89 -1.50 -15.95
CA ILE A 348 -3.61 -2.79 -16.02
C ILE A 348 -4.26 -3.12 -14.68
N LEU A 349 -3.54 -2.88 -13.58
CA LEU A 349 -4.04 -3.10 -12.22
C LEU A 349 -5.22 -2.17 -11.90
N ILE A 350 -5.12 -0.87 -12.22
CA ILE A 350 -6.23 0.09 -12.08
C ILE A 350 -7.45 -0.39 -12.87
N PHE A 351 -7.23 -0.92 -14.07
CA PHE A 351 -8.30 -1.50 -14.89
C PHE A 351 -8.96 -2.70 -14.22
N ALA A 352 -8.19 -3.67 -13.73
CA ALA A 352 -8.70 -4.83 -13.01
C ALA A 352 -9.48 -4.44 -11.74
N MET A 353 -8.97 -3.47 -10.97
CA MET A 353 -9.65 -2.96 -9.77
C MET A 353 -10.97 -2.25 -10.12
N ASN A 354 -10.99 -1.47 -11.20
CA ASN A 354 -12.19 -0.78 -11.67
C ASN A 354 -13.26 -1.78 -12.12
N LEU A 355 -12.88 -2.81 -12.89
CA LEU A 355 -13.83 -3.84 -13.32
C LEU A 355 -14.41 -4.62 -12.15
N SER A 356 -13.57 -5.06 -11.22
CA SER A 356 -13.97 -5.89 -10.08
C SER A 356 -14.80 -5.15 -9.04
N SER A 357 -14.57 -3.85 -8.85
CA SER A 357 -15.36 -3.04 -7.91
C SER A 357 -16.72 -2.60 -8.44
N LYS A 358 -17.00 -2.75 -9.74
CA LYS A 358 -18.31 -2.41 -10.30
C LYS A 358 -19.40 -3.28 -9.68
N LYS A 359 -20.48 -2.61 -9.24
CA LYS A 359 -21.64 -3.22 -8.56
C LYS A 359 -21.33 -3.89 -7.21
N VAL A 360 -20.15 -3.61 -6.63
CA VAL A 360 -19.84 -3.95 -5.23
C VAL A 360 -20.12 -2.72 -4.37
N PRO A 361 -20.62 -2.87 -3.13
CA PRO A 361 -20.72 -1.74 -2.20
C PRO A 361 -19.39 -1.00 -2.11
N PHE A 362 -19.45 0.33 -2.17
CA PHE A 362 -18.27 1.20 -2.20
C PHE A 362 -17.40 0.99 -0.96
N GLU A 363 -18.03 0.91 0.22
CA GLU A 363 -17.39 0.70 1.51
C GLU A 363 -16.64 -0.63 1.55
N PHE A 364 -17.28 -1.70 1.06
CA PHE A 364 -16.71 -3.05 1.06
C PHE A 364 -15.43 -3.14 0.20
N SER A 365 -15.54 -2.72 -1.06
CA SER A 365 -14.43 -2.80 -2.03
C SER A 365 -13.29 -1.83 -1.68
N THR A 366 -13.59 -0.61 -1.25
CA THR A 366 -12.56 0.37 -0.85
C THR A 366 -11.76 -0.11 0.35
N THR A 367 -12.44 -0.68 1.35
CA THR A 367 -11.78 -1.17 2.57
C THR A 367 -10.80 -2.29 2.25
N LEU A 368 -11.17 -3.22 1.37
CA LEU A 368 -10.30 -4.35 0.98
C LEU A 368 -9.10 -3.92 0.14
N TYR A 369 -9.22 -2.84 -0.64
CA TYR A 369 -8.11 -2.32 -1.43
C TYR A 369 -7.13 -1.46 -0.64
N LEU A 370 -7.55 -0.89 0.50
CA LEU A 370 -6.72 0.06 1.26
C LEU A 370 -5.35 -0.49 1.70
N PRO A 371 -5.24 -1.73 2.22
CA PRO A 371 -3.95 -2.29 2.65
C PRO A 371 -2.91 -2.32 1.53
N PHE A 372 -3.36 -2.40 0.27
CA PHE A 372 -2.49 -2.50 -0.90
C PHE A 372 -1.80 -1.18 -1.26
N VAL A 373 -2.26 -0.05 -0.70
CA VAL A 373 -1.59 1.26 -0.85
C VAL A 373 -0.21 1.22 -0.20
N TYR A 374 -0.08 0.59 0.97
CA TYR A 374 1.21 0.48 1.64
C TYR A 374 2.16 -0.43 0.86
N THR A 375 1.65 -1.55 0.33
CA THR A 375 2.48 -2.52 -0.37
C THR A 375 2.93 -2.01 -1.74
N ILE A 376 2.14 -1.20 -2.45
CA ILE A 376 2.57 -0.65 -3.75
C ILE A 376 3.73 0.36 -3.64
N SER A 377 3.83 1.08 -2.51
CA SER A 377 4.96 1.97 -2.24
C SER A 377 6.18 1.23 -1.67
N ASN A 378 6.03 -0.02 -1.22
CA ASN A 378 7.09 -0.79 -0.55
C ASN A 378 7.42 -2.11 -1.23
N SER A 379 6.88 -2.41 -2.41
CA SER A 379 7.14 -3.68 -3.09
C SER A 379 7.05 -3.54 -4.59
N ALA A 380 7.70 -4.48 -5.29
CA ALA A 380 7.55 -4.66 -6.72
C ALA A 380 6.08 -4.89 -7.11
N ILE A 381 5.69 -4.40 -8.28
CA ILE A 381 4.29 -4.47 -8.73
C ILE A 381 3.82 -5.91 -9.00
N THR A 382 4.73 -6.79 -9.40
CA THR A 382 4.44 -8.22 -9.58
C THR A 382 4.18 -8.92 -8.25
N ALA A 383 4.95 -8.58 -7.21
CA ALA A 383 4.73 -9.07 -5.85
C ALA A 383 3.39 -8.57 -5.28
N LEU A 384 3.01 -7.32 -5.56
CA LEU A 384 1.69 -6.78 -5.21
C LEU A 384 0.54 -7.62 -5.79
N LEU A 385 0.64 -7.97 -7.07
CA LEU A 385 -0.39 -8.74 -7.78
C LEU A 385 -0.49 -10.18 -7.28
N LEU A 386 0.66 -10.86 -7.17
CA LEU A 386 0.72 -12.30 -6.92
C LEU A 386 0.94 -12.64 -5.43
N THR A 387 1.94 -12.06 -4.79
CA THR A 387 2.33 -12.37 -3.40
C THR A 387 1.33 -11.82 -2.39
N TYR A 388 1.02 -10.53 -2.48
CA TYR A 388 0.06 -9.90 -1.58
C TYR A 388 -1.40 -10.16 -1.99
N GLY A 389 -1.62 -10.62 -3.22
CA GLY A 389 -2.91 -11.14 -3.65
C GLY A 389 -3.88 -10.12 -4.20
N LEU A 390 -3.41 -8.95 -4.66
CA LEU A 390 -4.32 -7.96 -5.23
C LEU A 390 -5.11 -8.51 -6.43
N LEU A 391 -4.47 -9.36 -7.25
CA LEU A 391 -5.14 -10.04 -8.36
C LEU A 391 -6.25 -10.98 -7.85
N ALA A 392 -5.94 -11.80 -6.85
CA ALA A 392 -6.90 -12.71 -6.23
C ALA A 392 -8.10 -11.94 -5.64
N LEU A 393 -7.83 -10.82 -4.96
CA LEU A 393 -8.87 -9.93 -4.46
C LEU A 393 -9.74 -9.38 -5.59
N SER A 394 -9.14 -8.88 -6.67
CA SER A 394 -9.90 -8.38 -7.83
C SER A 394 -10.77 -9.48 -8.45
N ILE A 395 -10.28 -10.71 -8.57
CA ILE A 395 -11.10 -11.84 -9.05
C ILE A 395 -12.29 -12.07 -8.10
N LEU A 396 -12.04 -12.18 -6.79
CA LEU A 396 -13.10 -12.43 -5.80
C LEU A 396 -14.14 -11.30 -5.73
N LEU A 397 -13.73 -10.04 -5.94
CA LEU A 397 -14.65 -8.91 -6.03
C LEU A 397 -15.43 -8.88 -7.36
N PHE A 398 -14.81 -9.31 -8.46
CA PHE A 398 -15.50 -9.49 -9.73
C PHE A 398 -16.60 -10.56 -9.63
N LEU A 399 -16.40 -11.59 -8.81
CA LEU A 399 -17.39 -12.63 -8.52
C LEU A 399 -18.45 -12.21 -7.48
N PHE A 400 -18.34 -11.00 -6.90
CA PHE A 400 -19.23 -10.55 -5.84
C PHE A 400 -20.71 -10.47 -6.30
N PRO A 401 -21.67 -10.98 -5.51
CA PRO A 401 -23.08 -11.07 -5.90
C PRO A 401 -23.71 -9.72 -6.25
N THR A 402 -24.39 -9.65 -7.40
CA THR A 402 -25.18 -8.48 -7.79
C THR A 402 -26.60 -8.59 -7.25
N LYS A 403 -27.16 -7.48 -6.76
CA LYS A 403 -28.46 -7.31 -6.08
C LYS A 403 -29.74 -7.86 -6.76
N THR A 404 -29.65 -8.67 -7.81
CA THR A 404 -30.82 -9.29 -8.45
C THR A 404 -31.54 -10.33 -7.59
N ASN A 405 -30.94 -10.78 -6.48
CA ASN A 405 -31.63 -11.60 -5.49
C ASN A 405 -31.93 -10.72 -4.27
N LYS A 406 -33.21 -10.39 -4.08
CA LYS A 406 -33.73 -9.54 -2.99
C LYS A 406 -33.04 -9.90 -1.67
N ILE A 407 -32.36 -8.93 -1.07
CA ILE A 407 -32.10 -8.95 0.36
C ILE A 407 -33.46 -8.64 0.99
N PRO A 408 -34.11 -9.57 1.73
CA PRO A 408 -35.24 -9.16 2.56
C PRO A 408 -34.67 -8.18 3.58
N LEU A 409 -35.15 -6.94 3.56
CA LEU A 409 -34.76 -5.92 4.53
C LEU A 409 -34.88 -6.44 5.96
#